data_AF-A0AAJ1FB25-F1
#
_entry.id   AF-A0AAJ1FB25-F1
#
_cell.length_a   1.000
_cell.length_b   1.000
_cell.length_c   1.000
_cell.angle_alpha   90.00
_cell.angle_beta   90.00
_cell.angle_gamma   90.00
#
_symmetry.space_group_name_H-M   'P 1'
#
loop_
_entity.id
_entity.type
_entity.pdbx_description
1 polymer ?
#
loop_
_entity_poly.entity_id
_entity_poly.type
_entity_poly.pdbx_seq_one_letter_code
_entity_poly.pdbx_strand_id
1 'polypeptide(L)'
;MLKLLIKLVVGFFLALLILVGLGISGAYFYIWPTFLNDQKLNVSDTVIVELANILEEKKFYPAPYEFYFGAPSENIRIDAEAKVNLALKEIIQAVKTNPKKSAVLFSIKSSLKNFQEFDSEENERALYYFERVLEILNIHSSNELFNVWRYGFPYGWFLKNA
;
A
#
# COMPACT_ATOMS: atom_id res chain seq x y z
N MET A 1 4.14 6.19 45.32
CA MET A 1 4.52 5.15 44.34
C MET A 1 3.30 4.47 43.72
N LEU A 2 2.39 3.85 44.49
CA LEU A 2 1.19 3.16 43.97
C LEU A 2 0.26 4.02 43.09
N LYS A 3 -0.03 5.28 43.48
CA LYS A 3 -0.87 6.19 42.67
C LYS A 3 -0.26 6.51 41.29
N LEU A 4 1.08 6.57 41.21
CA LEU A 4 1.79 6.80 39.96
C LEU A 4 1.71 5.55 39.07
N LEU A 5 1.90 4.37 39.67
CA LEU A 5 1.76 3.08 38.98
C LEU A 5 0.37 2.91 38.39
N ILE A 6 -0.69 3.20 39.16
CA ILE A 6 -2.09 3.11 38.68
C ILE A 6 -2.32 4.05 37.47
N LYS A 7 -1.83 5.30 37.53
CA LYS A 7 -1.96 6.25 36.41
C LYS A 7 -1.25 5.76 35.15
N LEU A 8 -0.06 5.18 35.29
CA LEU A 8 0.68 4.61 34.17
C LEU A 8 -0.05 3.42 33.54
N VAL A 9 -0.58 2.52 34.37
CA VAL A 9 -1.35 1.35 33.91
C VAL A 9 -2.62 1.79 33.18
N VAL A 10 -3.41 2.69 33.77
CA VAL A 10 -4.64 3.21 33.13
C VAL A 10 -4.32 3.96 31.84
N GLY A 11 -3.28 4.80 31.83
CA GLY A 11 -2.84 5.50 30.64
C GLY A 11 -2.43 4.55 29.50
N PHE A 12 -1.75 3.46 29.83
CA PHE A 12 -1.39 2.42 28.88
C PHE A 12 -2.62 1.73 28.27
N PHE A 13 -3.59 1.33 29.10
CA PHE A 13 -4.83 0.70 28.61
C PHE A 13 -5.66 1.64 27.72
N LEU A 14 -5.76 2.92 28.09
CA LEU A 14 -6.44 3.93 27.27
C LEU A 14 -5.75 4.11 25.91
N ALA A 15 -4.42 4.18 25.90
CA ALA A 15 -3.66 4.23 24.65
C ALA A 15 -3.93 2.99 23.79
N LEU A 16 -3.93 1.80 24.38
CA LEU A 16 -4.22 0.55 23.66
C LEU A 16 -5.63 0.55 23.06
N LEU A 17 -6.64 1.00 23.79
CA LEU A 17 -8.01 1.10 23.29
C LEU A 17 -8.13 2.07 22.11
N ILE A 18 -7.44 3.21 22.17
CA ILE A 18 -7.39 4.17 21.06
C ILE A 18 -6.74 3.51 19.84
N LEU A 19 -5.62 2.82 20.03
CA LEU A 19 -4.92 2.13 18.95
C LEU A 19 -5.82 1.08 18.28
N VAL A 20 -6.50 0.24 19.06
CA VAL A 20 -7.46 -0.75 18.53
C VAL A 20 -8.61 -0.06 17.79
N GLY A 21 -9.19 1.00 18.36
CA GLY A 21 -10.26 1.77 17.74
C GLY A 21 -9.86 2.40 16.40
N LEU A 22 -8.63 2.90 16.29
CA LEU A 22 -8.10 3.46 15.03
C LEU A 22 -7.93 2.41 13.94
N GLY A 23 -7.61 1.16 14.28
CA GLY A 23 -7.49 0.10 13.29
C GLY A 23 -8.83 -0.46 12.85
N ILE A 24 -9.76 -0.69 13.77
CA ILE A 24 -11.12 -1.13 13.43
C ILE A 24 -11.82 -0.10 12.54
N SER A 25 -11.60 1.20 12.78
CA SER A 25 -12.18 2.27 11.96
C SER A 25 -11.45 2.52 10.62
N GLY A 26 -10.29 1.89 10.39
CA GLY A 26 -9.43 2.19 9.24
C GLY A 26 -8.73 3.56 9.33
N ALA A 27 -8.92 4.31 10.42
CA ALA A 27 -8.32 5.63 10.61
C ALA A 27 -6.78 5.60 10.60
N TYR A 28 -6.17 4.47 10.98
CA TYR A 28 -4.72 4.29 10.89
C TYR A 28 -4.16 4.54 9.51
N PHE A 29 -4.85 4.08 8.47
CA PHE A 29 -4.39 4.24 7.10
C PHE A 29 -4.15 5.72 6.76
N TYR A 30 -5.07 6.60 7.17
CA TYR A 30 -4.97 8.03 6.86
C TYR A 30 -3.76 8.70 7.52
N ILE A 31 -3.41 8.29 8.75
CA ILE A 31 -2.25 8.82 9.48
C ILE A 31 -0.96 8.02 9.25
N TRP A 32 -1.02 6.89 8.53
CA TRP A 32 0.13 6.02 8.35
C TRP A 32 1.29 6.72 7.60
N PRO A 33 2.51 6.77 8.14
CA PRO A 33 3.59 7.53 7.54
C PRO A 33 4.20 6.80 6.34
N THR A 34 4.46 7.54 5.25
CA THR A 34 5.15 7.01 4.06
C THR A 34 6.65 7.32 4.04
N PHE A 35 7.13 8.16 4.97
CA PHE A 35 8.50 8.66 5.04
C PHE A 35 9.43 7.86 5.97
N LEU A 36 8.93 6.81 6.64
CA LEU A 36 9.78 5.98 7.51
C LEU A 36 10.81 5.21 6.68
N ASN A 37 12.04 5.11 7.17
CA ASN A 37 13.13 4.40 6.49
C ASN A 37 13.21 4.75 4.99
N ASP A 38 13.22 6.06 4.71
CA ASP A 38 13.22 6.56 3.34
C ASP A 38 14.50 6.17 2.60
N GLN A 39 14.38 5.99 1.29
CA GLN A 39 15.43 5.49 0.42
C GLN A 39 15.49 6.38 -0.81
N LYS A 40 16.69 6.86 -1.17
CA LYS A 40 16.92 7.48 -2.48
C LYS A 40 16.95 6.39 -3.54
N LEU A 41 16.19 6.57 -4.61
CA LEU A 41 16.04 5.60 -5.69
C LEU A 41 17.05 5.91 -6.80
N ASN A 42 17.61 4.85 -7.38
CA ASN A 42 18.40 4.96 -8.61
C ASN A 42 17.49 4.72 -9.81
N VAL A 43 17.09 5.79 -10.48
CA VAL A 43 16.11 5.76 -11.56
C VAL A 43 16.84 5.88 -12.89
N SER A 44 17.12 4.74 -13.53
CA SER A 44 17.65 4.68 -14.88
C SER A 44 16.53 4.73 -15.93
N ASP A 45 16.89 4.93 -17.19
CA ASP A 45 15.93 4.82 -18.29
C ASP A 45 15.30 3.43 -18.36
N THR A 46 16.06 2.37 -18.05
CA THR A 46 15.56 0.99 -17.95
C THR A 46 14.43 0.87 -16.93
N VAL A 47 14.61 1.45 -15.74
CA VAL A 47 13.57 1.47 -14.69
C VAL A 47 12.30 2.16 -15.19
N ILE A 48 12.44 3.30 -15.90
CA ILE A 48 11.28 4.01 -16.46
C ILE A 48 10.57 3.18 -17.53
N VAL A 49 11.32 2.48 -18.39
CA VAL A 49 10.76 1.58 -19.40
C VAL A 49 10.02 0.41 -18.75
N GLU A 50 10.58 -0.21 -17.71
CA GLU A 50 9.92 -1.31 -16.98
C GLU A 50 8.61 -0.86 -16.32
N LEU A 51 8.58 0.33 -15.69
CA LEU A 51 7.35 0.90 -15.15
C LEU A 51 6.31 1.20 -16.25
N ALA A 52 6.77 1.70 -17.41
CA ALA A 52 5.90 1.93 -18.56
C ALA A 52 5.35 0.62 -19.13
N ASN A 53 6.12 -0.47 -19.10
CA ASN A 53 5.63 -1.79 -19.53
C ASN A 53 4.46 -2.26 -18.67
N ILE A 54 4.51 -2.06 -17.34
CA ILE A 54 3.36 -2.37 -16.47
C ILE A 54 2.15 -1.56 -16.91
N LEU A 55 2.31 -0.28 -17.25
CA LEU A 55 1.20 0.57 -17.68
C LEU A 55 0.48 0.02 -18.92
N GLU A 56 1.23 -0.52 -19.89
CA GLU A 56 0.71 -1.08 -21.14
C GLU A 56 0.11 -2.48 -21.00
N GLU A 57 0.35 -3.18 -19.88
CA GLU A 57 -0.27 -4.48 -19.62
C GLU A 57 -1.79 -4.34 -19.50
N LYS A 58 -2.51 -5.28 -20.11
CA LYS A 58 -3.92 -5.55 -19.80
C LYS A 58 -4.04 -6.04 -18.36
N LYS A 59 -4.93 -5.44 -17.56
CA LYS A 59 -5.05 -5.73 -16.14
C LYS A 59 -6.41 -6.33 -15.81
N PHE A 60 -6.46 -7.00 -14.67
CA PHE A 60 -7.67 -7.62 -14.12
C PHE A 60 -8.33 -8.67 -15.05
N TYR A 61 -7.58 -9.17 -16.04
CA TYR A 61 -7.93 -10.40 -16.78
C TYR A 61 -7.58 -11.63 -15.96
N PRO A 62 -8.19 -12.80 -16.24
CA PRO A 62 -7.85 -14.04 -15.57
C PRO A 62 -6.35 -14.34 -15.68
N ALA A 63 -5.73 -14.62 -14.53
CA ALA A 63 -4.35 -15.05 -14.41
C ALA A 63 -4.29 -16.32 -13.52
N PRO A 64 -4.67 -17.50 -14.07
CA PRO A 64 -4.85 -18.71 -13.26
C PRO A 64 -3.58 -19.18 -12.54
N TYR A 65 -2.41 -18.95 -13.13
CA TYR A 65 -1.11 -19.26 -12.51
C TYR A 65 -0.82 -18.41 -11.26
N GLU A 66 -1.54 -17.31 -11.08
CA GLU A 66 -1.47 -16.39 -9.95
C GLU A 66 -2.71 -16.51 -9.06
N PHE A 67 -3.53 -17.55 -9.26
CA PHE A 67 -4.80 -17.80 -8.56
C PHE A 67 -5.82 -16.64 -8.62
N TYR A 68 -5.71 -15.78 -9.63
CA TYR A 68 -6.65 -14.68 -9.87
C TYR A 68 -7.58 -15.04 -11.04
N PHE A 69 -8.89 -15.14 -10.79
CA PHE A 69 -9.86 -15.61 -11.78
C PHE A 69 -10.36 -14.52 -12.73
N GLY A 70 -9.91 -13.28 -12.56
CA GLY A 70 -10.36 -12.14 -13.35
C GLY A 70 -11.47 -11.36 -12.65
N ALA A 71 -11.64 -10.10 -13.03
CA ALA A 71 -12.68 -9.27 -12.46
C ALA A 71 -14.09 -9.84 -12.76
N PRO A 72 -15.06 -9.68 -11.85
CA PRO A 72 -16.38 -10.31 -11.95
C PRO A 72 -17.25 -9.74 -13.08
N SER A 73 -16.89 -8.58 -13.64
CA SER A 73 -17.51 -8.02 -14.85
C SER A 73 -16.54 -7.13 -15.60
N GLU A 74 -16.81 -6.90 -16.88
CA GLU A 74 -16.00 -6.00 -17.72
C GLU A 74 -16.00 -4.55 -17.21
N ASN A 75 -17.11 -4.10 -16.61
CA ASN A 75 -17.18 -2.75 -16.02
C ASN A 75 -16.22 -2.62 -14.83
N ILE A 76 -16.18 -3.61 -13.94
CA ILE A 76 -15.26 -3.64 -12.79
C ILE A 76 -13.83 -3.75 -13.28
N ARG A 77 -13.58 -4.59 -14.31
CA ARG A 77 -12.26 -4.74 -14.93
C ARG A 77 -11.72 -3.40 -15.45
N ILE A 78 -12.52 -2.69 -16.26
CA ILE A 78 -12.14 -1.41 -16.87
C ILE A 78 -11.87 -0.36 -15.77
N ASP A 79 -12.74 -0.30 -14.77
CA ASP A 79 -12.63 0.69 -13.69
C ASP A 79 -11.40 0.43 -12.80
N ALA A 80 -11.18 -0.82 -12.38
CA ALA A 80 -10.01 -1.21 -11.60
C ALA A 80 -8.71 -0.99 -12.39
N GLU A 81 -8.68 -1.36 -13.67
CA GLU A 81 -7.54 -1.10 -14.56
C GLU A 81 -7.26 0.41 -14.69
N ALA A 82 -8.30 1.23 -14.89
CA ALA A 82 -8.15 2.68 -15.01
C ALA A 82 -7.53 3.29 -13.73
N LYS A 83 -7.96 2.83 -12.55
CA LYS A 83 -7.42 3.29 -11.26
C LYS A 83 -5.96 2.89 -11.05
N VAL A 84 -5.58 1.65 -11.40
CA VAL A 84 -4.16 1.22 -11.34
C VAL A 84 -3.32 2.01 -12.34
N ASN A 85 -3.81 2.20 -13.57
CA ASN A 85 -3.10 2.96 -14.60
C ASN A 85 -2.90 4.44 -14.21
N LEU A 86 -3.90 5.04 -13.55
CA LEU A 86 -3.76 6.39 -13.00
C LEU A 86 -2.67 6.44 -11.92
N ALA A 87 -2.70 5.50 -10.97
CA ALA A 87 -1.69 5.39 -9.92
C ALA A 87 -0.28 5.20 -10.50
N LEU A 88 -0.11 4.34 -11.51
CA LEU A 88 1.18 4.12 -12.19
C LEU A 88 1.71 5.39 -12.84
N LYS A 89 0.86 6.19 -13.49
CA LYS A 89 1.26 7.48 -14.07
C LYS A 89 1.74 8.46 -12.99
N GLU A 90 1.03 8.54 -11.86
CA GLU A 90 1.42 9.37 -10.72
C GLU A 90 2.75 8.91 -10.10
N ILE A 91 2.97 7.60 -10.00
CA ILE A 91 4.22 7.02 -9.51
C ILE A 91 5.37 7.34 -10.46
N ILE A 92 5.21 7.10 -11.77
CA ILE A 92 6.24 7.42 -12.78
C ILE A 92 6.62 8.90 -12.69
N GLN A 93 5.64 9.79 -12.55
CA GLN A 93 5.91 11.22 -12.39
C GLN A 93 6.63 11.55 -11.08
N ALA A 94 6.22 10.92 -9.96
CA ALA A 94 6.86 11.11 -8.66
C ALA A 94 8.32 10.65 -8.70
N VAL A 95 8.60 9.49 -9.29
CA VAL A 95 9.95 8.93 -9.42
C VAL A 95 10.85 9.84 -10.26
N LYS A 96 10.34 10.43 -11.34
CA LYS A 96 11.09 11.37 -12.20
C LYS A 96 11.43 12.68 -11.49
N THR A 97 10.56 13.17 -10.61
CA THR A 97 10.70 14.51 -9.99
C THR A 97 11.32 14.47 -8.60
N ASN A 98 11.07 13.41 -7.84
CA ASN A 98 11.56 13.19 -6.49
C ASN A 98 11.83 11.69 -6.31
N PRO A 99 13.01 11.19 -6.75
CA PRO A 99 13.35 9.76 -6.74
C PRO A 99 13.62 9.27 -5.31
N LYS A 100 12.55 9.18 -4.51
CA LYS A 100 12.55 8.71 -3.13
C LYS A 100 11.42 7.72 -2.93
N LYS A 101 11.68 6.69 -2.13
CA LYS A 101 10.68 5.72 -1.68
C LYS A 101 9.46 6.42 -1.07
N SER A 102 9.68 7.45 -0.25
CA SER A 102 8.60 8.21 0.39
C SER A 102 7.64 8.87 -0.60
N ALA A 103 8.15 9.36 -1.74
CA ALA A 103 7.34 9.94 -2.80
C ALA A 103 6.50 8.87 -3.51
N VAL A 104 7.09 7.71 -3.79
CA VAL A 104 6.40 6.55 -4.39
C VAL A 104 5.28 6.04 -3.48
N LEU A 105 5.60 5.79 -2.21
CA LEU A 105 4.62 5.33 -1.22
C LEU A 105 3.52 6.36 -0.98
N PHE A 106 3.83 7.66 -1.08
CA PHE A 106 2.81 8.71 -1.00
C PHE A 106 1.84 8.67 -2.19
N SER A 107 2.35 8.50 -3.42
CA SER A 107 1.50 8.32 -4.60
C SER A 107 0.60 7.08 -4.44
N ILE A 108 1.18 5.92 -4.10
CA ILE A 108 0.41 4.68 -3.89
C ILE A 108 -0.65 4.87 -2.80
N LYS A 109 -0.29 5.42 -1.63
CA LYS A 109 -1.23 5.68 -0.53
C LYS A 109 -2.38 6.59 -0.97
N SER A 110 -2.10 7.59 -1.81
CA SER A 110 -3.13 8.50 -2.30
C SER A 110 -4.11 7.77 -3.23
N SER A 111 -3.61 6.90 -4.10
CA SER A 111 -4.44 6.11 -5.02
C SER A 111 -5.24 5.00 -4.33
N LEU A 112 -4.72 4.36 -3.28
CA LEU A 112 -5.38 3.27 -2.54
C LEU A 112 -6.76 3.63 -1.97
N LYS A 113 -7.05 4.92 -1.77
CA LYS A 113 -8.39 5.40 -1.37
C LYS A 113 -9.47 5.09 -2.42
N ASN A 114 -9.08 5.03 -3.69
CA ASN A 114 -9.99 4.83 -4.82
C ASN A 114 -10.38 3.36 -5.02
N PHE A 115 -9.85 2.45 -4.21
CA PHE A 115 -10.10 1.01 -4.32
C PHE A 115 -11.06 0.49 -3.24
N GLN A 116 -11.50 1.33 -2.29
CA GLN A 116 -12.34 0.92 -1.16
C GLN A 116 -13.71 0.32 -1.56
N GLU A 117 -14.18 0.58 -2.78
CA GLU A 117 -15.45 0.06 -3.29
C GLU A 117 -15.34 -1.31 -3.96
N PHE A 118 -14.12 -1.76 -4.24
CA PHE A 118 -13.88 -3.08 -4.82
C PHE A 118 -13.85 -4.17 -3.75
N ASP A 119 -14.08 -5.41 -4.18
CA ASP A 119 -14.00 -6.56 -3.30
C ASP A 119 -12.54 -6.92 -2.94
N SER A 120 -12.37 -8.02 -2.20
CA SER A 120 -11.05 -8.49 -1.80
C SER A 120 -10.13 -8.83 -2.97
N GLU A 121 -10.65 -9.42 -4.05
CA GLU A 121 -9.84 -9.94 -5.15
C GLU A 121 -9.27 -8.80 -5.99
N GLU A 122 -10.07 -7.79 -6.33
CA GLU A 122 -9.58 -6.60 -7.03
C GLU A 122 -8.58 -5.79 -6.19
N ASN A 123 -8.82 -5.70 -4.88
CA ASN A 123 -7.91 -5.04 -3.95
C ASN A 123 -6.55 -5.74 -3.89
N GLU A 124 -6.54 -7.06 -3.78
CA GLU A 124 -5.32 -7.86 -3.80
C GLU A 124 -4.61 -7.78 -5.15
N ARG A 125 -5.37 -7.77 -6.25
CA ARG A 125 -4.81 -7.61 -7.59
C ARG A 125 -4.18 -6.24 -7.80
N ALA A 126 -4.77 -5.17 -7.24
CA ALA A 126 -4.17 -3.84 -7.26
C ALA A 126 -2.85 -3.80 -6.47
N LEU A 127 -2.82 -4.43 -5.29
CA LEU A 127 -1.59 -4.55 -4.48
C LEU A 127 -0.49 -5.29 -5.22
N TYR A 128 -0.82 -6.37 -5.94
CA TYR A 128 0.15 -7.10 -6.78
C TYR A 128 0.87 -6.16 -7.77
N TYR A 129 0.16 -5.25 -8.45
CA TYR A 129 0.80 -4.28 -9.34
C TYR A 129 1.67 -3.28 -8.58
N PHE A 130 1.26 -2.85 -7.39
CA PHE A 130 2.05 -1.95 -6.56
C PHE A 130 3.29 -2.63 -5.98
N GLU A 131 3.24 -3.92 -5.65
CA GLU A 131 4.39 -4.72 -5.24
C GLU A 131 5.42 -4.85 -6.37
N ARG A 132 4.96 -5.10 -7.61
CA ARG A 132 5.84 -5.11 -8.79
C ARG A 132 6.52 -3.76 -9.03
N VAL A 133 5.82 -2.66 -8.79
CA VAL A 133 6.41 -1.31 -8.82
C VAL A 133 7.51 -1.17 -7.77
N LEU A 134 7.27 -1.63 -6.54
CA LEU A 134 8.29 -1.61 -5.49
C LEU A 134 9.51 -2.46 -5.87
N GLU A 135 9.30 -3.63 -6.47
CA GLU A 135 10.36 -4.52 -6.96
C GLU A 135 11.22 -3.85 -8.04
N ILE A 136 10.61 -3.28 -9.09
CA ILE A 136 11.32 -2.55 -10.15
C ILE A 136 12.16 -1.39 -9.59
N LEU A 137 11.63 -0.70 -8.58
CA LEU A 137 12.32 0.41 -7.92
C LEU A 137 13.31 -0.03 -6.84
N ASN A 138 13.47 -1.34 -6.63
CA ASN A 138 14.28 -1.94 -5.59
C ASN A 138 13.94 -1.39 -4.18
N ILE A 139 12.64 -1.29 -3.89
CA ILE A 139 12.08 -0.89 -2.60
C ILE A 139 11.65 -2.17 -1.86
N HIS A 140 12.41 -2.56 -0.84
CA HIS A 140 12.20 -3.85 -0.15
C HIS A 140 10.98 -3.91 0.78
N SER A 141 10.32 -2.79 1.07
CA SER A 141 9.19 -2.77 2.00
C SER A 141 8.31 -1.54 1.78
N SER A 142 7.00 -1.74 1.82
CA SER A 142 5.99 -0.67 1.87
C SER A 142 5.87 -0.03 3.27
N ASN A 143 6.70 -0.43 4.24
CA ASN A 143 6.58 -0.09 5.66
C ASN A 143 5.16 -0.37 6.20
N GLU A 144 4.63 -1.57 5.98
CA GLU A 144 3.28 -1.98 6.39
C GLU A 144 2.12 -1.21 5.74
N LEU A 145 2.37 -0.27 4.82
CA LEU A 145 1.30 0.52 4.18
C LEU A 145 0.18 -0.36 3.61
N PHE A 146 0.54 -1.46 2.93
CA PHE A 146 -0.43 -2.38 2.32
C PHE A 146 -1.24 -3.14 3.37
N ASN A 147 -0.59 -3.61 4.44
CA ASN A 147 -1.27 -4.27 5.56
C ASN A 147 -2.24 -3.34 6.28
N VAL A 148 -1.79 -2.12 6.58
CA VAL A 148 -2.60 -1.11 7.25
C VAL A 148 -3.79 -0.70 6.40
N TRP A 149 -3.61 -0.60 5.08
CA TRP A 149 -4.72 -0.34 4.17
C TRP A 149 -5.71 -1.49 4.10
N ARG A 150 -5.21 -2.72 3.91
CA ARG A 150 -6.05 -3.90 3.66
C ARG A 150 -6.76 -4.42 4.90
N TYR A 151 -6.13 -4.29 6.06
CA TYR A 151 -6.55 -4.95 7.30
C TYR A 151 -6.67 -4.01 8.50
N GLY A 152 -6.33 -2.73 8.32
CA GLY A 152 -6.41 -1.72 9.39
C GLY A 152 -5.26 -1.74 10.39
N PHE A 153 -4.33 -2.71 10.33
CA PHE A 153 -3.24 -2.85 11.29
C PHE A 153 -1.90 -3.21 10.62
N PRO A 154 -0.75 -2.78 11.20
CA PRO A 154 0.55 -3.30 10.82
C PRO A 154 0.79 -4.68 11.42
N TYR A 155 1.24 -5.65 10.62
CA TYR A 155 1.52 -7.02 11.08
C TYR A 155 3.00 -7.26 11.38
N GLY A 156 3.92 -6.60 10.67
CA GLY A 156 5.36 -6.74 10.88
C GLY A 156 5.87 -6.29 12.26
N TRP A 157 5.05 -5.59 13.06
CA TRP A 157 5.36 -5.31 14.47
C TRP A 157 5.23 -6.55 15.36
N PHE A 158 4.40 -7.52 14.99
CA PHE A 158 4.16 -8.74 15.76
C PHE A 158 5.00 -9.94 15.31
N LEU A 159 5.61 -9.88 14.11
CA LEU A 159 6.26 -11.01 13.45
C LEU A 159 7.79 -10.93 13.40
N LYS A 160 8.43 -10.00 14.13
CA LYS A 160 9.90 -9.82 14.06
C LYS A 160 10.74 -11.04 14.51
N ASN A 161 10.12 -12.12 14.97
CA ASN A 161 10.74 -13.37 15.41
C ASN A 161 10.03 -14.64 14.88
N ALA A 162 9.25 -14.56 13.79
CA ALA A 162 8.64 -15.74 13.15
C ALA A 162 9.51 -16.23 11.98
#